data_AF-A0A1V5ZL81-F1
#
_entry.id   AF-A0A1V5ZL81-F1
#
_cell.length_a   1.000
_cell.length_b   1.000
_cell.length_c   1.000
_cell.angle_alpha   90.00
_cell.angle_beta   90.00
_cell.angle_gamma   90.00
#
_symmetry.space_group_name_H-M   'P 1'
#
loop_
_entity.id
_entity.type
_entity.pdbx_description
1 polymer ?
#
loop_
_entity_poly.entity_id
_entity_poly.type
_entity_poly.pdbx_seq_one_letter_code
_entity_poly.pdbx_strand_id
1 'polypeptide(L)'
;MEQKYKLIETGPGWHRIKALKDFTLITGEQIKKGDVGGYVRSEYCLSHKGLCWIMNDAFVQGNISGNAVVKDNAKVYGNVCGNAIVRDSGYVGTYTTVTGNAIVQAFQHITYGTVSTNLLGTKDWEAALYAELGIVPKNGKIILYKRTWRTNGSNVFESNQNSNFIYEIGKEAVETNVDEDVMKSCTAGLHFTTLEFIYKWSGETILECEINVKDIITVQENKVRARKCKVIRAYEEE
;
A
#
# COMPACT_ATOMS: atom_id res chain seq x y z
N MET A 1 -31.01 11.75 15.66
CA MET A 1 -30.74 10.55 14.83
C MET A 1 -30.45 9.40 15.77
N GLU A 2 -30.94 8.21 15.47
CA GLU A 2 -30.64 7.00 16.26
C GLU A 2 -29.15 6.63 16.12
N GLN A 3 -28.46 6.39 17.23
CA GLN A 3 -27.04 6.02 17.22
C GLN A 3 -26.86 4.61 16.64
N LYS A 4 -25.89 4.47 15.71
CA LYS A 4 -25.53 3.16 15.09
C LYS A 4 -24.65 2.30 16.00
N TYR A 5 -23.79 2.94 16.80
CA TYR A 5 -22.84 2.28 17.69
C TYR A 5 -22.61 3.14 18.93
N LYS A 6 -21.95 2.58 19.93
CA LYS A 6 -21.35 3.32 21.05
C LYS A 6 -19.87 2.97 21.19
N LEU A 7 -19.11 3.85 21.84
CA LEU A 7 -17.71 3.58 22.19
C LEU A 7 -17.63 2.73 23.47
N ILE A 8 -16.64 1.85 23.51
CA ILE A 8 -16.19 1.11 24.69
C ILE A 8 -14.75 1.54 24.95
N GLU A 9 -14.48 2.05 26.14
CA GLU A 9 -13.13 2.42 26.57
C GLU A 9 -12.22 1.18 26.66
N THR A 10 -11.03 1.25 26.07
CA THR A 10 -10.05 0.15 26.09
C THR A 10 -8.68 0.54 26.65
N GLY A 11 -8.50 1.81 27.02
CA GLY A 11 -7.24 2.37 27.50
C GLY A 11 -7.01 3.79 26.98
N PRO A 12 -5.83 4.40 27.24
CA PRO A 12 -5.56 5.80 26.95
C PRO A 12 -5.78 6.21 25.48
N GLY A 13 -6.95 6.82 25.23
CA GLY A 13 -7.34 7.44 23.97
C GLY A 13 -7.71 6.47 22.84
N TRP A 14 -7.92 5.19 23.11
CA TRP A 14 -8.47 4.25 22.11
C TRP A 14 -9.75 3.59 22.62
N HIS A 15 -10.71 3.46 21.73
CA HIS A 15 -12.01 2.90 22.00
C HIS A 15 -12.35 1.83 20.99
N ARG A 16 -13.04 0.78 21.41
CA ARG A 16 -13.71 -0.12 20.47
C ARG A 16 -15.12 0.38 20.19
N ILE A 17 -15.63 0.08 19.01
CA ILE A 17 -17.03 0.35 18.67
C ILE A 17 -17.90 -0.86 19.04
N LYS A 18 -19.11 -0.63 19.53
CA LYS A 18 -20.13 -1.67 19.76
C LYS A 18 -21.42 -1.32 19.06
N ALA A 19 -21.91 -2.20 18.19
CA ALA A 19 -23.12 -2.01 17.43
C ALA A 19 -24.35 -1.90 18.35
N LEU A 20 -25.23 -0.95 18.05
CA LEU A 20 -26.48 -0.73 18.80
C LEU A 20 -27.72 -1.31 18.09
N LYS A 21 -27.56 -1.76 16.85
CA LYS A 21 -28.62 -2.33 16.01
C LYS A 21 -28.04 -3.28 14.97
N ASP A 22 -28.93 -4.06 14.36
CA ASP A 22 -28.61 -4.99 13.29
C ASP A 22 -28.54 -4.25 11.94
N PHE A 23 -27.57 -4.59 11.09
CA PHE A 23 -27.48 -4.14 9.71
C PHE A 23 -26.58 -5.07 8.88
N THR A 24 -26.55 -4.88 7.57
CA THR A 24 -25.73 -5.67 6.64
C THR A 24 -24.79 -4.74 5.89
N LEU A 25 -23.51 -5.08 5.86
CA LEU A 25 -22.49 -4.33 5.14
C LEU A 25 -22.64 -4.54 3.62
N ILE A 26 -22.04 -3.66 2.82
CA ILE A 26 -21.99 -3.81 1.36
C ILE A 26 -21.25 -5.06 0.90
N THR A 27 -20.42 -5.63 1.77
CA THR A 27 -19.67 -6.88 1.57
C THR A 27 -20.51 -8.13 1.91
N GLY A 28 -21.72 -7.95 2.47
CA GLY A 28 -22.66 -9.02 2.79
C GLY A 28 -22.59 -9.52 4.25
N GLU A 29 -21.55 -9.16 5.00
CA GLU A 29 -21.45 -9.49 6.43
C GLU A 29 -22.58 -8.83 7.23
N GLN A 30 -23.20 -9.61 8.12
CA GLN A 30 -24.21 -9.11 9.05
C GLN A 30 -23.55 -8.63 10.33
N ILE A 31 -23.86 -7.40 10.73
CA ILE A 31 -23.53 -6.85 12.05
C ILE A 31 -24.78 -6.96 12.92
N LYS A 32 -24.66 -7.61 14.06
CA LYS A 32 -25.72 -7.75 15.06
C LYS A 32 -25.55 -6.75 16.19
N LYS A 33 -26.67 -6.35 16.78
CA LYS A 33 -26.67 -5.55 18.00
C LYS A 33 -25.82 -6.24 19.07
N GLY A 34 -24.85 -5.50 19.59
CA GLY A 34 -23.92 -6.00 20.58
C GLY A 34 -22.56 -6.43 20.04
N ASP A 35 -22.43 -6.60 18.71
CA ASP A 35 -21.16 -6.91 18.09
C ASP A 35 -20.14 -5.82 18.37
N VAL A 36 -18.94 -6.23 18.75
CA VAL A 36 -17.81 -5.34 18.95
C VAL A 36 -17.03 -5.28 17.64
N GLY A 37 -16.62 -4.09 17.23
CA GLY A 37 -15.80 -3.85 16.04
C GLY A 37 -14.37 -3.45 16.39
N GLY A 38 -13.72 -2.76 15.45
CA GLY A 38 -12.34 -2.30 15.58
C GLY A 38 -12.17 -1.06 16.44
N TYR A 39 -10.96 -0.50 16.37
CA TYR A 39 -10.48 0.56 17.24
C TYR A 39 -10.59 1.93 16.59
N VAL A 40 -11.08 2.90 17.35
CA VAL A 40 -11.20 4.31 16.96
C VAL A 40 -10.56 5.23 17.99
N ARG A 41 -9.98 6.35 17.53
CA ARG A 41 -9.45 7.38 18.43
C ARG A 41 -10.58 8.16 19.11
N SER A 42 -11.67 8.43 18.41
CA SER A 42 -12.84 9.15 18.93
C SER A 42 -14.11 8.84 18.12
N GLU A 43 -15.25 9.39 18.55
CA GLU A 43 -16.53 9.26 17.83
C GLU A 43 -16.50 9.87 16.42
N TYR A 44 -15.61 10.83 16.18
CA TYR A 44 -15.40 11.43 14.84
C TYR A 44 -14.97 10.41 13.78
N CYS A 45 -14.33 9.31 14.20
CA CYS A 45 -13.72 8.38 13.27
C CYS A 45 -14.73 7.55 12.47
N LEU A 46 -15.97 7.38 12.94
CA LEU A 46 -16.96 6.54 12.28
C LEU A 46 -18.31 7.24 12.20
N SER A 47 -18.86 7.40 11.00
CA SER A 47 -20.17 8.03 10.85
C SER A 47 -21.28 7.16 11.44
N HIS A 48 -22.23 7.78 12.16
CA HIS A 48 -23.50 7.14 12.50
C HIS A 48 -24.45 6.98 11.31
N LYS A 49 -24.20 7.66 10.18
CA LYS A 49 -24.97 7.53 8.94
C LYS A 49 -24.37 6.44 8.04
N GLY A 50 -25.20 5.89 7.15
CA GLY A 50 -24.78 4.86 6.19
C GLY A 50 -24.35 3.54 6.84
N LEU A 51 -23.82 2.64 6.01
CA LEU A 51 -23.43 1.28 6.40
C LEU A 51 -21.97 1.15 6.82
N CYS A 52 -21.21 2.25 6.90
CA CYS A 52 -19.80 2.16 7.21
C CYS A 52 -19.51 1.45 8.56
N TRP A 53 -18.47 0.64 8.58
CA TRP A 53 -18.11 -0.17 9.75
C TRP A 53 -16.61 -0.51 9.78
N ILE A 54 -16.10 -0.67 11.00
CA ILE A 54 -14.71 -1.05 11.29
C ILE A 54 -14.74 -2.40 12.00
N MET A 55 -14.15 -3.44 11.41
CA MET A 55 -14.08 -4.77 12.00
C MET A 55 -12.89 -4.93 12.94
N ASN A 56 -12.95 -5.97 13.79
CA ASN A 56 -12.18 -6.17 15.03
C ASN A 56 -10.73 -5.68 15.04
N ASP A 57 -9.93 -6.03 14.04
CA ASP A 57 -8.48 -5.83 14.12
C ASP A 57 -8.00 -4.54 13.44
N ALA A 58 -8.92 -3.72 12.94
CA ALA A 58 -8.59 -2.46 12.27
C ALA A 58 -8.45 -1.28 13.25
N PHE A 59 -7.55 -0.36 12.91
CA PHE A 59 -7.25 0.85 13.69
C PHE A 59 -7.52 2.10 12.88
N VAL A 60 -8.36 2.99 13.41
CA VAL A 60 -8.79 4.19 12.72
C VAL A 60 -8.60 5.44 13.59
N GLN A 61 -7.86 6.39 13.06
CA GLN A 61 -7.79 7.77 13.54
C GLN A 61 -8.44 8.75 12.57
N GLY A 62 -8.54 8.37 11.29
CA GLY A 62 -9.19 9.14 10.24
C GLY A 62 -10.72 9.08 10.25
N ASN A 63 -11.37 9.50 9.17
CA ASN A 63 -12.84 9.55 9.06
C ASN A 63 -13.39 8.45 8.13
N ILE A 64 -14.31 7.63 8.62
CA ILE A 64 -14.98 6.58 7.87
C ILE A 64 -16.47 6.91 7.70
N SER A 65 -16.94 7.00 6.46
CA SER A 65 -18.32 7.40 6.15
C SER A 65 -18.93 6.67 4.95
N GLY A 66 -20.20 6.92 4.66
CA GLY A 66 -20.94 6.22 3.60
C GLY A 66 -21.15 4.75 3.94
N ASN A 67 -20.69 3.86 3.06
CA ASN A 67 -20.75 2.41 3.18
C ASN A 67 -19.37 1.76 3.33
N ALA A 68 -18.34 2.55 3.62
CA ALA A 68 -16.97 2.06 3.66
C ALA A 68 -16.75 0.97 4.72
N VAL A 69 -15.96 -0.04 4.38
CA VAL A 69 -15.62 -1.16 5.28
C VAL A 69 -14.12 -1.19 5.53
N VAL A 70 -13.73 -1.21 6.80
CA VAL A 70 -12.33 -1.31 7.21
C VAL A 70 -12.14 -2.57 8.06
N LYS A 71 -11.23 -3.48 7.68
CA LYS A 71 -11.05 -4.77 8.35
C LYS A 71 -9.63 -5.32 8.22
N ASP A 72 -9.40 -6.52 8.74
CA ASP A 72 -8.21 -7.35 8.46
C ASP A 72 -6.87 -6.61 8.71
N ASN A 73 -6.71 -6.05 9.91
CA ASN A 73 -5.51 -5.30 10.35
C ASN A 73 -5.23 -3.97 9.60
N ALA A 74 -6.21 -3.45 8.86
CA ALA A 74 -6.07 -2.15 8.20
C ALA A 74 -5.80 -1.00 9.19
N LYS A 75 -5.01 -0.02 8.73
CA LYS A 75 -4.66 1.20 9.49
C LYS A 75 -5.06 2.44 8.70
N VAL A 76 -5.98 3.23 9.25
CA VAL A 76 -6.54 4.39 8.55
C VAL A 76 -6.37 5.67 9.37
N TYR A 77 -5.60 6.59 8.82
CA TYR A 77 -5.38 7.93 9.34
C TYR A 77 -6.08 9.00 8.49
N GLY A 78 -6.34 8.71 7.21
CA GLY A 78 -7.05 9.59 6.27
C GLY A 78 -8.55 9.37 6.18
N ASN A 79 -9.15 9.77 5.06
CA ASN A 79 -10.58 9.67 4.83
C ASN A 79 -10.92 8.42 4.00
N VAL A 80 -11.92 7.64 4.42
CA VAL A 80 -12.45 6.51 3.66
C VAL A 80 -13.97 6.64 3.56
N CYS A 81 -14.50 6.75 2.35
CA CYS A 81 -15.92 7.00 2.13
C CYS A 81 -16.47 6.28 0.88
N GLY A 82 -17.74 6.49 0.57
CA GLY A 82 -18.40 5.78 -0.53
C GLY A 82 -18.57 4.29 -0.21
N ASN A 83 -18.24 3.42 -1.15
CA ASN A 83 -18.25 1.96 -1.00
C ASN A 83 -16.82 1.39 -0.86
N ALA A 84 -15.85 2.21 -0.46
CA ALA A 84 -14.47 1.79 -0.38
C ALA A 84 -14.24 0.69 0.66
N ILE A 85 -13.30 -0.21 0.37
CA ILE A 85 -12.90 -1.31 1.25
C ILE A 85 -11.41 -1.19 1.54
N VAL A 86 -11.05 -1.19 2.82
CA VAL A 86 -9.65 -1.24 3.27
C VAL A 86 -9.47 -2.50 4.10
N ARG A 87 -8.59 -3.40 3.66
CA ARG A 87 -8.38 -4.73 4.27
C ARG A 87 -6.94 -5.19 4.12
N ASP A 88 -6.64 -6.40 4.56
CA ASP A 88 -5.37 -7.10 4.34
C ASP A 88 -4.14 -6.23 4.65
N SER A 89 -4.14 -5.62 5.84
CA SER A 89 -3.12 -4.68 6.32
C SER A 89 -2.93 -3.41 5.46
N GLY A 90 -3.93 -3.02 4.69
CA GLY A 90 -3.93 -1.77 3.92
C GLY A 90 -3.75 -0.54 4.81
N TYR A 91 -2.97 0.42 4.33
CA TYR A 91 -2.67 1.67 5.01
C TYR A 91 -3.21 2.87 4.23
N VAL A 92 -3.87 3.79 4.93
CA VAL A 92 -4.41 5.05 4.39
C VAL A 92 -3.86 6.21 5.21
N GLY A 93 -2.98 7.02 4.63
CA GLY A 93 -2.27 8.11 5.30
C GLY A 93 -3.15 9.33 5.59
N THR A 94 -2.73 10.18 6.53
CA THR A 94 -3.50 11.30 7.09
C THR A 94 -4.12 12.24 6.05
N TYR A 95 -3.39 12.56 4.98
CA TYR A 95 -3.81 13.53 3.96
C TYR A 95 -4.37 12.87 2.69
N THR A 96 -4.84 11.63 2.80
CA THR A 96 -5.35 10.86 1.67
C THR A 96 -6.86 10.64 1.75
N THR A 97 -7.46 10.40 0.58
CA THR A 97 -8.87 10.03 0.48
C THR A 97 -9.03 8.75 -0.33
N VAL A 98 -9.70 7.76 0.24
CA VAL A 98 -10.11 6.54 -0.45
C VAL A 98 -11.63 6.56 -0.59
N THR A 99 -12.14 6.52 -1.81
CA THR A 99 -13.57 6.76 -2.09
C THR A 99 -14.10 5.86 -3.20
N GLY A 100 -15.35 6.09 -3.63
CA GLY A 100 -15.97 5.33 -4.72
C GLY A 100 -16.03 3.84 -4.40
N ASN A 101 -15.55 3.01 -5.31
CA ASN A 101 -15.45 1.55 -5.15
C ASN A 101 -13.99 1.11 -4.98
N ALA A 102 -13.15 1.96 -4.38
CA ALA A 102 -11.75 1.66 -4.16
C ALA A 102 -11.56 0.44 -3.26
N ILE A 103 -10.53 -0.34 -3.55
CA ILE A 103 -10.08 -1.44 -2.69
C ILE A 103 -8.61 -1.21 -2.40
N VAL A 104 -8.30 -1.02 -1.12
CA VAL A 104 -6.93 -0.95 -0.60
C VAL A 104 -6.69 -2.24 0.17
N GLN A 105 -5.71 -3.03 -0.29
CA GLN A 105 -5.49 -4.38 0.23
C GLN A 105 -4.03 -4.79 0.06
N ALA A 106 -3.67 -5.99 0.55
CA ALA A 106 -2.36 -6.59 0.36
C ALA A 106 -1.20 -5.63 0.67
N PHE A 107 -1.25 -5.00 1.84
CA PHE A 107 -0.21 -4.06 2.32
C PHE A 107 0.01 -2.82 1.42
N GLN A 108 -0.95 -2.44 0.58
CA GLN A 108 -0.88 -1.15 -0.13
C GLN A 108 -0.81 0.02 0.85
N HIS A 109 0.06 0.98 0.54
CA HIS A 109 0.30 2.17 1.36
C HIS A 109 -0.17 3.44 0.64
N ILE A 110 -1.46 3.74 0.71
CA ILE A 110 -2.02 4.95 0.08
C ILE A 110 -1.60 6.17 0.91
N THR A 111 -0.63 6.91 0.41
CA THR A 111 0.02 8.05 1.10
C THR A 111 -0.20 9.38 0.37
N TYR A 112 -0.55 9.34 -0.92
CA TYR A 112 -0.75 10.53 -1.73
C TYR A 112 -2.12 10.53 -2.44
N GLY A 113 -2.77 11.70 -2.43
CA GLY A 113 -3.92 12.00 -3.27
C GLY A 113 -5.20 11.23 -2.93
N THR A 114 -5.97 10.95 -3.98
CA THR A 114 -7.27 10.28 -3.89
C THR A 114 -7.29 9.00 -4.72
N VAL A 115 -7.74 7.90 -4.13
CA VAL A 115 -7.93 6.61 -4.82
C VAL A 115 -9.42 6.27 -4.83
N SER A 116 -9.98 6.04 -6.03
CA SER A 116 -11.41 5.77 -6.22
C SER A 116 -11.72 4.39 -6.83
N THR A 117 -10.68 3.60 -7.11
CA THR A 117 -10.75 2.29 -7.79
C THR A 117 -9.84 1.24 -7.14
N ASN A 118 -9.98 -0.03 -7.53
CA ASN A 118 -9.12 -1.13 -7.13
C ASN A 118 -7.84 -1.12 -7.99
N LEU A 119 -6.79 -0.45 -7.50
CA LEU A 119 -5.54 -0.24 -8.25
C LEU A 119 -4.85 -1.58 -8.62
N LEU A 120 -4.76 -2.52 -7.68
CA LEU A 120 -4.15 -3.84 -7.96
C LEU A 120 -4.98 -4.67 -8.93
N GLY A 121 -6.31 -4.68 -8.76
CA GLY A 121 -7.21 -5.46 -9.61
C GLY A 121 -7.31 -4.92 -11.04
N THR A 122 -7.23 -3.59 -11.20
CA THR A 122 -7.21 -2.94 -12.52
C THR A 122 -5.82 -2.83 -13.12
N LYS A 123 -4.77 -3.12 -12.33
CA LYS A 123 -3.35 -2.96 -12.69
C LYS A 123 -3.02 -1.54 -13.15
N ASP A 124 -3.65 -0.54 -12.52
CA ASP A 124 -3.38 0.87 -12.78
C ASP A 124 -2.09 1.27 -12.04
N TRP A 125 -0.96 0.90 -12.63
CA TRP A 125 0.36 1.13 -12.05
C TRP A 125 0.75 2.60 -12.01
N GLU A 126 0.24 3.44 -12.91
CA GLU A 126 0.51 4.87 -12.87
C GLU A 126 -0.15 5.50 -11.62
N ALA A 127 -1.41 5.17 -11.37
CA ALA A 127 -2.10 5.62 -10.17
C ALA A 127 -1.52 4.99 -8.90
N ALA A 128 -1.09 3.72 -8.93
CA ALA A 128 -0.44 3.08 -7.78
C ALA A 128 0.92 3.71 -7.44
N LEU A 129 1.74 4.04 -8.44
CA LEU A 129 3.00 4.77 -8.26
C LEU A 129 2.77 6.14 -7.63
N TYR A 130 1.76 6.88 -8.08
CA TYR A 130 1.43 8.16 -7.47
C TYR A 130 0.93 7.97 -6.04
N ALA A 131 -0.04 7.08 -5.82
CA ALA A 131 -0.68 6.88 -4.54
C ALA A 131 0.29 6.42 -3.43
N GLU A 132 1.28 5.57 -3.77
CA GLU A 132 2.19 4.99 -2.77
C GLU A 132 3.56 5.69 -2.70
N LEU A 133 4.05 6.24 -3.82
CA LEU A 133 5.40 6.81 -3.92
C LEU A 133 5.41 8.30 -4.30
N GLY A 134 4.26 8.89 -4.62
CA GLY A 134 4.18 10.27 -5.11
C GLY A 134 4.81 10.46 -6.50
N ILE A 135 5.01 9.38 -7.26
CA ILE A 135 5.69 9.42 -8.57
C ILE A 135 4.67 9.46 -9.69
N VAL A 136 4.87 10.41 -10.61
CA VAL A 136 4.16 10.44 -11.90
C VAL A 136 5.12 9.98 -13.00
N PRO A 137 4.82 8.87 -13.71
CA PRO A 137 5.64 8.42 -14.81
C PRO A 137 5.79 9.47 -15.92
N LYS A 138 6.95 9.47 -16.58
CA LYS A 138 7.21 10.30 -17.76
C LYS A 138 7.47 9.38 -18.95
N ASN A 139 6.68 9.53 -20.01
CA ASN A 139 6.75 8.68 -21.21
C ASN A 139 6.72 7.17 -20.90
N GLY A 140 5.85 6.77 -19.95
CA GLY A 140 5.70 5.37 -19.53
C GLY A 140 6.88 4.81 -18.73
N LYS A 141 7.74 5.67 -18.18
CA LYS A 141 8.95 5.29 -17.43
C LYS A 141 9.07 6.01 -16.10
N ILE A 142 9.77 5.39 -15.16
CA ILE A 142 10.11 5.92 -13.84
C ILE A 142 11.58 5.65 -13.50
N ILE A 143 12.12 6.45 -12.59
CA ILE A 143 13.42 6.20 -11.95
C ILE A 143 13.17 5.72 -10.53
N LEU A 144 13.74 4.58 -10.18
CA LEU A 144 13.74 4.03 -8.83
C LEU A 144 15.12 3.47 -8.48
N TYR A 145 15.27 3.12 -7.22
CA TYR A 145 16.54 2.79 -6.62
C TYR A 145 16.52 1.41 -5.99
N LYS A 146 17.70 0.79 -5.93
CA LYS A 146 17.91 -0.50 -5.29
C LYS A 146 19.28 -0.57 -4.66
N ARG A 147 19.39 -1.24 -3.51
CA ARG A 147 20.68 -1.63 -2.96
C ARG A 147 21.20 -2.95 -3.52
N THR A 148 22.49 -2.96 -3.81
CA THR A 148 23.28 -4.08 -4.36
C THR A 148 24.63 -4.16 -3.66
N TRP A 149 25.37 -5.23 -3.92
CA TRP A 149 26.74 -5.42 -3.43
C TRP A 149 27.73 -5.16 -4.56
N ARG A 150 28.89 -4.59 -4.21
CA ARG A 150 29.97 -4.38 -5.18
C ARG A 150 30.58 -5.73 -5.58
N THR A 151 31.00 -5.83 -6.84
CA THR A 151 31.91 -6.89 -7.28
C THR A 151 33.31 -6.32 -7.46
N ASN A 152 34.24 -7.16 -7.90
CA ASN A 152 35.57 -6.70 -8.33
C ASN A 152 35.50 -5.82 -9.60
N GLY A 153 34.41 -5.89 -10.37
CA GLY A 153 34.18 -5.04 -11.53
C GLY A 153 33.56 -3.70 -11.13
N SER A 154 34.16 -2.59 -11.56
CA SER A 154 33.72 -1.24 -11.18
C SER A 154 32.29 -0.89 -11.62
N ASN A 155 31.77 -1.56 -12.65
CA ASN A 155 30.44 -1.32 -13.21
C ASN A 155 29.46 -2.49 -13.00
N VAL A 156 29.85 -3.49 -12.20
CA VAL A 156 29.14 -4.77 -12.06
C VAL A 156 28.79 -4.99 -10.59
N PHE A 157 27.53 -5.34 -10.31
CA PHE A 157 26.98 -5.41 -8.96
C PHE A 157 26.14 -6.67 -8.77
N GLU A 158 26.21 -7.25 -7.58
CA GLU A 158 25.46 -8.46 -7.23
C GLU A 158 24.14 -8.12 -6.53
N SER A 159 23.10 -8.88 -6.86
CA SER A 159 21.81 -8.81 -6.16
C SER A 159 21.95 -9.29 -4.73
N ASN A 160 21.35 -8.56 -3.78
CA ASN A 160 21.28 -8.96 -2.37
C ASN A 160 20.59 -10.31 -2.14
N GLN A 161 19.71 -10.74 -3.05
CA GLN A 161 18.90 -11.97 -2.88
C GLN A 161 19.49 -13.19 -3.60
N ASN A 162 20.37 -12.97 -4.58
CA ASN A 162 20.98 -14.02 -5.39
C ASN A 162 22.26 -13.47 -6.02
N SER A 163 23.42 -13.86 -5.50
CA SER A 163 24.72 -13.39 -6.01
C SER A 163 24.99 -13.78 -7.47
N ASN A 164 24.28 -14.77 -8.03
CA ASN A 164 24.38 -15.09 -9.46
C ASN A 164 23.61 -14.10 -10.36
N PHE A 165 22.72 -13.28 -9.78
CA PHE A 165 22.02 -12.25 -10.52
C PHE A 165 22.82 -10.94 -10.47
N ILE A 166 23.25 -10.49 -11.65
CA ILE A 166 24.15 -9.37 -11.82
C ILE A 166 23.43 -8.16 -12.44
N TYR A 167 23.79 -6.97 -11.96
CA TYR A 167 23.44 -5.68 -12.54
C TYR A 167 24.71 -5.05 -13.12
N GLU A 168 24.63 -4.54 -14.36
CA GLU A 168 25.74 -3.85 -15.02
C GLU A 168 25.29 -2.47 -15.49
N ILE A 169 26.07 -1.43 -15.18
CA ILE A 169 25.76 -0.05 -15.60
C ILE A 169 25.61 0.04 -17.13
N GLY A 170 24.53 0.65 -17.58
CA GLY A 170 24.18 0.81 -18.99
C GLY A 170 23.46 -0.39 -19.61
N LYS A 171 23.35 -1.53 -18.91
CA LYS A 171 22.66 -2.74 -19.37
C LYS A 171 21.27 -2.87 -18.76
N GLU A 172 20.47 -3.72 -19.40
CA GLU A 172 19.18 -4.14 -18.86
C GLU A 172 19.38 -5.35 -17.94
N ALA A 173 18.76 -5.31 -16.76
CA ALA A 173 18.62 -6.45 -15.88
C ALA A 173 17.21 -7.01 -16.07
N VAL A 174 17.10 -8.31 -16.33
CA VAL A 174 15.83 -9.00 -16.60
C VAL A 174 15.72 -10.22 -15.69
N GLU A 175 14.68 -10.26 -14.85
CA GLU A 175 14.28 -11.47 -14.14
C GLU A 175 13.26 -12.24 -14.97
N THR A 176 13.58 -13.50 -15.26
CA THR A 176 12.73 -14.37 -16.09
C THR A 176 11.82 -15.24 -15.24
N ASN A 177 12.20 -15.52 -13.99
CA ASN A 177 11.39 -16.26 -13.04
C ASN A 177 10.73 -15.27 -12.07
N VAL A 178 9.60 -14.71 -12.46
CA VAL A 178 8.83 -13.77 -11.63
C VAL A 178 7.51 -14.39 -11.18
N ASP A 179 7.07 -14.00 -9.99
CA ASP A 179 5.75 -14.35 -9.48
C ASP A 179 4.70 -13.35 -9.99
N GLU A 180 3.72 -13.81 -10.76
CA GLU A 180 2.69 -12.95 -11.37
C GLU A 180 1.64 -12.44 -10.39
N ASP A 181 1.63 -12.96 -9.16
CA ASP A 181 0.62 -12.60 -8.16
C ASP A 181 0.81 -11.16 -7.68
N VAL A 182 -0.04 -10.26 -8.18
CA VAL A 182 -0.03 -8.84 -7.83
C VAL A 182 -0.35 -8.56 -6.36
N MET A 183 -0.94 -9.53 -5.65
CA MET A 183 -1.26 -9.43 -4.24
C MET A 183 -0.05 -9.78 -3.34
N LYS A 184 1.07 -10.23 -3.92
CA LYS A 184 2.28 -10.54 -3.17
C LYS A 184 3.37 -9.50 -3.42
N SER A 185 3.69 -8.77 -2.34
CA SER A 185 4.68 -7.71 -2.36
C SER A 185 6.11 -8.24 -2.51
N CYS A 186 6.51 -9.22 -1.69
CA CYS A 186 7.90 -9.70 -1.56
C CYS A 186 8.07 -11.14 -2.08
N THR A 187 7.87 -11.35 -3.38
CA THR A 187 8.15 -12.64 -4.04
C THR A 187 9.07 -12.45 -5.24
N ALA A 188 9.29 -13.50 -6.05
CA ALA A 188 10.27 -13.47 -7.14
C ALA A 188 10.03 -12.28 -8.09
N GLY A 189 11.11 -11.52 -8.37
CA GLY A 189 11.07 -10.27 -9.13
C GLY A 189 12.13 -9.26 -8.68
N LEU A 190 12.33 -8.23 -9.50
CA LEU A 190 13.24 -7.14 -9.20
C LEU A 190 12.54 -6.08 -8.35
N HIS A 191 13.04 -5.89 -7.13
CA HIS A 191 12.52 -4.92 -6.18
C HIS A 191 13.25 -3.58 -6.25
N PHE A 192 12.48 -2.48 -6.27
CA PHE A 192 12.97 -1.11 -6.31
C PHE A 192 12.10 -0.20 -5.43
N THR A 193 12.66 0.91 -4.99
CA THR A 193 11.97 1.90 -4.14
C THR A 193 12.50 3.32 -4.40
N THR A 194 11.89 4.34 -3.81
CA THR A 194 12.46 5.69 -3.77
C THR A 194 13.67 5.77 -2.85
N LEU A 195 14.50 6.81 -2.99
CA LEU A 195 15.57 7.12 -2.04
C LEU A 195 15.04 7.30 -0.61
N GLU A 196 13.83 7.86 -0.44
CA GLU A 196 13.20 8.01 0.88
C GLU A 196 13.10 6.70 1.65
N PHE A 197 12.84 5.58 0.97
CA PHE A 197 12.67 4.26 1.62
C PHE A 197 13.84 3.31 1.38
N ILE A 198 14.93 3.75 0.73
CA ILE A 198 16.06 2.88 0.38
C ILE A 198 16.79 2.34 1.62
N TYR A 199 16.73 3.08 2.73
CA TYR A 199 17.36 2.72 4.01
C TYR A 199 16.82 1.40 4.61
N LYS A 200 15.65 0.94 4.17
CA LYS A 200 15.04 -0.33 4.61
C LYS A 200 15.70 -1.56 3.98
N TRP A 201 16.55 -1.37 2.98
CA TRP A 201 17.14 -2.46 2.18
C TRP A 201 18.63 -2.62 2.47
N SER A 202 19.14 -3.84 2.36
CA SER A 202 20.57 -4.13 2.57
C SER A 202 21.37 -4.04 1.27
N GLY A 203 22.66 -3.72 1.39
CA GLY A 203 23.62 -3.58 0.30
C GLY A 203 24.45 -2.31 0.47
N GLU A 204 25.63 -2.30 -0.14
CA GLU A 204 26.63 -1.22 0.01
C GLU A 204 26.54 -0.14 -1.06
N THR A 205 25.95 -0.47 -2.22
CA THR A 205 25.80 0.46 -3.33
C THR A 205 24.34 0.63 -3.68
N ILE A 206 23.93 1.87 -3.95
CA ILE A 206 22.61 2.17 -4.49
C ILE A 206 22.74 2.28 -6.00
N LEU A 207 21.90 1.56 -6.75
CA LEU A 207 21.78 1.72 -8.19
C LEU A 207 20.55 2.57 -8.50
N GLU A 208 20.73 3.52 -9.43
CA GLU A 208 19.65 4.25 -10.06
C GLU A 208 19.21 3.49 -11.32
N CYS A 209 17.93 3.15 -11.39
CA CYS A 209 17.37 2.26 -12.39
C CYS A 209 16.15 2.90 -13.07
N GLU A 210 16.14 2.87 -14.40
CA GLU A 210 14.96 3.21 -15.19
C GLU A 210 14.08 1.97 -15.38
N ILE A 211 12.78 2.10 -15.13
CA ILE A 211 11.81 1.02 -15.24
C ILE A 211 10.68 1.49 -16.13
N ASN A 212 10.28 0.68 -17.13
CA ASN A 212 9.03 0.96 -17.85
C ASN A 212 7.84 0.53 -16.98
N VAL A 213 6.79 1.34 -16.95
CA VAL A 213 5.55 1.05 -16.21
C VAL A 213 4.95 -0.30 -16.63
N LYS A 214 5.07 -0.68 -17.92
CA LYS A 214 4.60 -1.98 -18.43
C LYS A 214 5.33 -3.20 -17.84
N ASP A 215 6.54 -2.99 -17.31
CA ASP A 215 7.36 -4.06 -16.72
C ASP A 215 7.10 -4.22 -15.21
N ILE A 216 6.24 -3.37 -14.63
CA ILE A 216 5.79 -3.45 -13.23
C ILE A 216 4.82 -4.62 -13.06
N ILE A 217 5.02 -5.36 -11.97
CA ILE A 217 4.15 -6.45 -11.53
C ILE A 217 3.21 -5.95 -10.43
N THR A 218 3.73 -5.22 -9.44
CA THR A 218 2.92 -4.63 -8.37
C THR A 218 3.63 -3.44 -7.71
N VAL A 219 2.85 -2.59 -7.05
CA VAL A 219 3.31 -1.48 -6.20
C VAL A 219 2.62 -1.66 -4.85
N GLN A 220 3.39 -1.95 -3.81
CA GLN A 220 2.92 -2.25 -2.46
C GLN A 220 4.01 -1.87 -1.46
N GLU A 221 3.64 -1.50 -0.22
CA GLU A 221 4.59 -1.20 0.86
C GLU A 221 5.65 -0.16 0.50
N ASN A 222 5.29 0.84 -0.33
CA ASN A 222 6.21 1.85 -0.87
C ASN A 222 7.36 1.24 -1.69
N LYS A 223 7.09 0.18 -2.45
CA LYS A 223 8.08 -0.51 -3.28
C LYS A 223 7.44 -0.99 -4.57
N VAL A 224 8.22 -1.00 -5.63
CA VAL A 224 7.87 -1.61 -6.91
C VAL A 224 8.53 -2.96 -7.05
N ARG A 225 7.75 -3.96 -7.46
CA ARG A 225 8.26 -5.24 -7.97
C ARG A 225 8.06 -5.27 -9.48
N ALA A 226 9.13 -5.49 -10.22
CA ALA A 226 9.16 -5.42 -11.68
C ALA A 226 9.95 -6.58 -12.28
N ARG A 227 9.79 -6.79 -13.58
CA ARG A 227 10.55 -7.80 -14.35
C ARG A 227 11.90 -7.31 -14.80
N LYS A 228 11.97 -6.02 -15.10
CA LYS A 228 13.03 -5.46 -15.91
C LYS A 228 13.33 -4.04 -15.48
N CYS A 229 14.62 -3.70 -15.50
CA CYS A 229 15.08 -2.32 -15.41
C CYS A 229 16.30 -2.11 -16.32
N LYS A 230 16.60 -0.86 -16.61
CA LYS A 230 17.89 -0.43 -17.15
C LYS A 230 18.70 0.22 -16.03
N VAL A 231 19.90 -0.28 -15.77
CA VAL A 231 20.80 0.30 -14.77
C VAL A 231 21.42 1.57 -15.37
N ILE A 232 21.20 2.72 -14.74
CA ILE A 232 21.67 4.01 -15.25
C ILE A 232 23.06 4.32 -14.71
N ARG A 233 23.24 4.22 -13.39
CA ARG A 233 24.49 4.51 -12.69
C ARG A 233 24.45 3.95 -11.26
N ALA A 234 25.61 3.92 -10.61
CA ALA A 234 25.68 3.90 -9.16
C ALA A 234 25.34 5.32 -8.65
N TYR A 235 24.44 5.39 -7.66
CA TYR A 235 24.07 6.62 -6.99
C TYR A 235 25.08 6.92 -5.88
N GLU A 236 25.62 8.13 -5.88
CA GLU A 236 26.50 8.65 -4.82
C GLU A 236 25.65 9.60 -3.96
N GLU A 237 25.57 9.33 -2.67
CA GLU A 237 24.96 10.25 -1.69
C GLU A 237 25.95 11.42 -1.50
N GLU A 238 25.61 12.59 -2.02
CA GLU A 238 26.32 13.86 -1.75
C GLU A 238 26.12 14.31 -0.29
#